data_AF-A0A137PG67-F1
#
_entry.id   AF-A0A137PG67-F1
#
_cell.length_a   1.000
_cell.length_b   1.000
_cell.length_c   1.000
_cell.angle_alpha   90.00
_cell.angle_beta   90.00
_cell.angle_gamma   90.00
#
_symmetry.space_group_name_H-M   'P 1'
#
loop_
_entity.id
_entity.type
_entity.pdbx_description
1 polymer ?
#
loop_
_entity_poly.entity_id
_entity_poly.type
_entity_poly.pdbx_seq_one_letter_code
_entity_poly.pdbx_strand_id
1 'polypeptide(L)'
;MKDANFVIQGIYYNLDFAKSFLEVKKILNNVKVAINARFIINNNITIPFPESLPYCICFPRVTCEYTYRELYRRYPELMYNIARACAIADYRQLCNELNILSETNLMTEAYYTDGNTRSHLLNLDKPMYAVMDELKAEIINPRQVVHNFGCTAICSLLEKNFVTFCGLL
;
A
#
# COMPACT_ATOMS: atom_id res chain seq x y z
N MET A 1 14.62 19.83 4.45
CA MET A 1 13.86 18.56 4.31
C MET A 1 12.62 18.66 3.41
N LYS A 2 12.46 19.74 2.60
CA LYS A 2 11.38 19.82 1.59
C LYS A 2 11.73 19.04 0.30
N ASP A 3 13.02 18.86 0.03
CA ASP A 3 13.51 18.31 -1.24
C ASP A 3 13.23 16.80 -1.39
N ALA A 4 13.27 16.04 -0.29
CA ALA A 4 12.99 14.59 -0.32
C ALA A 4 11.55 14.28 -0.73
N ASN A 5 10.58 15.09 -0.30
CA ASN A 5 9.16 14.87 -0.61
C ASN A 5 8.86 15.07 -2.10
N PHE A 6 9.46 16.08 -2.73
CA PHE A 6 9.32 16.28 -4.18
C PHE A 6 9.97 15.16 -4.99
N VAL A 7 11.11 14.62 -4.53
CA VAL A 7 11.77 13.47 -5.15
C VAL A 7 10.86 12.24 -5.09
N ILE A 8 10.32 11.92 -3.92
CA ILE A 8 9.42 10.77 -3.74
C ILE A 8 8.18 10.91 -4.62
N GLN A 9 7.57 12.09 -4.65
CA GLN A 9 6.44 12.36 -5.54
C GLN A 9 6.80 12.16 -7.00
N GLY A 10 7.91 12.73 -7.47
CA GLY A 10 8.39 12.50 -8.84
C GLY A 10 8.56 11.02 -9.18
N ILE A 11 9.08 10.23 -8.24
CA ILE A 11 9.27 8.77 -8.40
C ILE A 11 7.92 8.06 -8.55
N TYR A 12 6.93 8.35 -7.71
CA TYR A 12 5.61 7.73 -7.81
C TYR A 12 4.91 8.00 -9.15
N TYR A 13 5.14 9.17 -9.76
CA TYR A 13 4.52 9.52 -11.05
C TYR A 13 5.33 9.06 -12.28
N ASN A 14 6.66 9.02 -12.21
CA ASN A 14 7.52 8.79 -13.37
C ASN A 14 8.50 7.61 -13.15
N LEU A 15 8.35 6.56 -13.96
CA LEU A 15 9.20 5.37 -13.87
C LEU A 15 10.65 5.62 -14.30
N ASP A 16 10.88 6.41 -15.35
CA ASP A 16 12.25 6.68 -15.82
C ASP A 16 12.99 7.60 -14.85
N PHE A 17 12.28 8.51 -14.21
CA PHE A 17 12.80 9.26 -13.07
C PHE A 17 13.14 8.33 -11.89
N ALA A 18 12.30 7.32 -11.59
CA ALA A 18 12.64 6.31 -10.58
C ALA A 18 13.94 5.54 -10.94
N LYS A 19 14.08 5.13 -12.21
CA LYS A 19 15.26 4.42 -12.71
C LYS A 19 16.54 5.25 -12.62
N SER A 20 16.48 6.58 -12.79
CA SER A 20 17.68 7.42 -12.70
C SER A 20 18.36 7.41 -11.33
N PHE A 21 17.66 6.93 -10.28
CA PHE A 21 18.25 6.77 -8.96
C PHE A 21 18.97 5.44 -8.75
N LEU A 22 18.82 4.44 -9.63
CA LEU A 22 19.41 3.10 -9.41
C LEU A 22 20.94 3.10 -9.36
N GLU A 23 21.59 4.06 -10.02
CA GLU A 23 23.05 4.20 -10.05
C GLU A 23 23.59 5.13 -8.95
N VAL A 24 22.71 5.74 -8.16
CA VAL A 24 23.10 6.70 -7.11
C VAL A 24 23.64 5.94 -5.90
N LYS A 25 24.91 6.17 -5.54
CA LYS A 25 25.61 5.44 -4.45
C LYS A 25 24.97 5.61 -3.07
N LYS A 26 24.36 6.76 -2.78
CA LYS A 26 23.76 7.08 -1.48
C LYS A 26 22.35 7.59 -1.69
N ILE A 27 21.39 6.74 -1.37
CA ILE A 27 19.96 7.03 -1.50
C ILE A 27 19.30 6.81 -0.15
N LEU A 28 18.42 7.72 0.25
CA LEU A 28 17.65 7.61 1.48
C LEU A 28 16.69 6.42 1.41
N ASN A 29 16.38 5.81 2.56
CA ASN A 29 15.52 4.63 2.61
C ASN A 29 14.12 4.90 2.04
N ASN A 30 13.50 6.03 2.37
CA ASN A 30 12.20 6.44 1.84
C ASN A 30 12.18 6.59 0.30
N VAL A 31 13.30 6.99 -0.30
CA VAL A 31 13.46 7.03 -1.76
C VAL A 31 13.57 5.62 -2.35
N LYS A 32 14.30 4.70 -1.70
CA LYS A 32 14.33 3.27 -2.10
C LYS A 32 12.94 2.62 -2.06
N VAL A 33 12.20 2.86 -0.96
CA VAL A 33 10.80 2.43 -0.77
C VAL A 33 9.93 2.93 -1.93
N ALA A 34 10.05 4.21 -2.29
CA ALA A 34 9.29 4.79 -3.41
C ALA A 34 9.67 4.17 -4.77
N ILE A 35 10.95 3.89 -5.02
CA ILE A 35 11.41 3.22 -6.25
C ILE A 35 10.80 1.82 -6.35
N ASN A 36 10.88 1.04 -5.28
CA ASN A 36 10.28 -0.30 -5.22
C ASN A 36 8.76 -0.26 -5.50
N ALA A 37 8.05 0.66 -4.84
CA ALA A 37 6.63 0.89 -5.10
C ALA A 37 6.39 1.14 -6.59
N ARG A 38 7.14 2.08 -7.19
CA ARG A 38 6.94 2.47 -8.58
C ARG A 38 7.15 1.31 -9.57
N PHE A 39 8.10 0.43 -9.29
CA PHE A 39 8.31 -0.78 -10.08
C PHE A 39 7.08 -1.69 -10.02
N ILE A 40 6.57 -1.96 -8.82
CA ILE A 40 5.37 -2.76 -8.62
C ILE A 40 4.17 -2.15 -9.36
N ILE A 41 3.91 -0.85 -9.19
CA ILE A 41 2.84 -0.08 -9.86
C ILE A 41 2.93 -0.17 -11.40
N ASN A 42 4.11 -0.49 -11.93
CA ASN A 42 4.34 -0.72 -13.35
C ASN A 42 4.36 -2.20 -13.74
N ASN A 43 3.69 -3.06 -12.97
CA ASN A 43 3.65 -4.51 -13.15
C ASN A 43 5.05 -5.18 -13.12
N ASN A 44 6.06 -4.55 -12.51
CA ASN A 44 7.42 -5.06 -12.43
C ASN A 44 7.78 -5.43 -10.98
N ILE A 45 7.93 -6.72 -10.73
CA ILE A 45 8.26 -7.29 -9.41
C ILE A 45 9.76 -7.48 -9.18
N THR A 46 10.60 -6.88 -10.04
CA THR A 46 12.05 -6.81 -9.84
C THR A 46 12.32 -5.68 -8.85
N ILE A 47 12.05 -5.92 -7.56
CA ILE A 47 12.22 -4.96 -6.46
C ILE A 47 13.73 -4.63 -6.34
N PRO A 48 14.18 -3.43 -6.72
CA PRO A 48 15.63 -3.14 -6.76
C PRO A 48 16.28 -3.07 -5.38
N PHE A 49 15.51 -2.76 -4.34
CA PHE A 49 15.97 -2.65 -2.95
C PHE A 49 15.15 -3.57 -2.04
N PRO A 50 15.35 -4.90 -2.04
CA PRO A 50 14.52 -5.85 -1.28
C PRO A 50 14.44 -5.56 0.23
N GLU A 51 15.41 -4.85 0.80
CA GLU A 51 15.43 -4.43 2.20
C GLU A 51 14.47 -3.27 2.52
N SER A 52 13.94 -2.60 1.50
CA SER A 52 13.15 -1.36 1.61
C SER A 52 11.73 -1.55 1.08
N LEU A 53 10.96 -2.44 1.70
CA LEU A 53 9.64 -2.82 1.18
C LEU A 53 8.63 -1.64 1.18
N PRO A 54 7.82 -1.51 0.10
CA PRO A 54 6.91 -0.39 -0.05
C PRO A 54 5.64 -0.54 0.76
N TYR A 55 5.25 0.54 1.46
CA TYR A 55 3.96 0.62 2.14
C TYR A 55 2.78 0.89 1.18
N CYS A 56 2.97 1.73 0.15
CA CYS A 56 1.93 2.06 -0.82
C CYS A 56 2.30 1.52 -2.21
N ILE A 57 1.50 0.60 -2.75
CA ILE A 57 1.76 -0.07 -4.05
C ILE A 57 0.63 0.11 -5.07
N CYS A 58 -0.34 0.98 -4.76
CA CYS A 58 -1.57 1.18 -5.52
C CYS A 58 -1.78 2.64 -5.97
N PHE A 59 -0.77 3.49 -5.84
CA PHE A 59 -0.82 4.91 -6.21
C PHE A 59 0.21 5.24 -7.30
N PRO A 60 -0.08 6.07 -8.33
CA PRO A 60 -1.35 6.76 -8.58
C PRO A 60 -2.41 5.86 -9.22
N ARG A 61 -2.08 4.59 -9.48
CA ARG A 61 -2.97 3.61 -10.08
C ARG A 61 -2.71 2.24 -9.48
N VAL A 62 -3.70 1.38 -9.55
CA VAL A 62 -3.57 -0.04 -9.19
C VAL A 62 -2.79 -0.81 -10.25
N THR A 63 -2.08 -1.83 -9.80
CA THR A 63 -1.37 -2.84 -10.60
C THR A 63 -2.32 -3.97 -11.00
N CYS A 64 -1.99 -4.78 -12.01
CA CYS A 64 -2.86 -5.90 -12.40
C CYS A 64 -2.87 -7.02 -11.34
N GLU A 65 -3.97 -7.78 -11.28
CA GLU A 65 -4.16 -8.88 -10.32
C GLU A 65 -3.04 -9.93 -10.40
N TYR A 66 -2.60 -10.29 -11.61
CA TYR A 66 -1.52 -11.25 -11.83
C TYR A 66 -0.22 -10.81 -11.14
N THR A 67 0.14 -9.53 -11.24
CA THR A 67 1.32 -9.00 -10.57
C THR A 67 1.20 -9.11 -9.06
N TYR A 68 0.04 -8.85 -8.47
CA TYR A 68 -0.15 -9.00 -7.03
C TYR A 68 -0.05 -10.46 -6.57
N ARG A 69 -0.52 -11.42 -7.37
CA ARG A 69 -0.34 -12.86 -7.10
C ARG A 69 1.13 -13.24 -7.07
N GLU A 70 1.89 -12.83 -8.09
CA GLU A 70 3.34 -13.10 -8.13
C GLU A 70 4.11 -12.33 -7.05
N LEU A 71 3.66 -11.11 -6.71
CA LEU A 71 4.24 -10.33 -5.63
C LEU A 71 4.05 -11.03 -4.29
N TYR A 72 2.84 -11.50 -3.98
CA TYR A 72 2.55 -12.26 -2.76
C TYR A 72 3.39 -13.54 -2.67
N ARG A 73 3.57 -14.24 -3.80
CA ARG A 73 4.40 -15.45 -3.86
C ARG A 73 5.87 -15.18 -3.51
N ARG A 74 6.40 -14.00 -3.84
CA ARG A 74 7.81 -13.64 -3.60
C ARG A 74 8.04 -12.88 -2.29
N TYR A 75 7.08 -12.05 -1.90
CA TYR A 75 7.13 -11.14 -0.77
C TYR A 75 5.84 -11.27 0.04
N PRO A 76 5.62 -12.42 0.73
CA PRO A 76 4.41 -12.67 1.50
C PRO A 76 4.18 -11.62 2.61
N GLU A 77 5.23 -10.96 3.08
CA GLU A 77 5.16 -9.85 4.04
C GLU A 77 4.37 -8.63 3.54
N LEU A 78 4.21 -8.47 2.21
CA LEU A 78 3.38 -7.42 1.60
C LEU A 78 1.89 -7.77 1.54
N MET A 79 1.43 -8.87 2.13
CA MET A 79 0.04 -9.35 2.01
C MET A 79 -1.01 -8.28 2.35
N TYR A 80 -0.78 -7.47 3.38
CA TYR A 80 -1.71 -6.41 3.78
C TYR A 80 -1.72 -5.24 2.77
N ASN A 81 -0.55 -4.87 2.24
CA ASN A 81 -0.45 -3.87 1.18
C ASN A 81 -1.13 -4.33 -0.12
N ILE A 82 -1.00 -5.62 -0.44
CA ILE A 82 -1.67 -6.25 -1.57
C ILE A 82 -3.18 -6.29 -1.34
N ALA A 83 -3.63 -6.68 -0.16
CA ALA A 83 -5.06 -6.72 0.16
C ALA A 83 -5.72 -5.34 0.00
N ARG A 84 -5.06 -4.28 0.48
CA ARG A 84 -5.49 -2.89 0.29
C ARG A 84 -5.63 -2.53 -1.18
N ALA A 85 -4.61 -2.84 -1.96
CA ALA A 85 -4.66 -2.63 -3.40
C ALA A 85 -5.78 -3.44 -4.09
N CYS A 86 -6.06 -4.66 -3.60
CA CYS A 86 -7.17 -5.48 -4.09
C CYS A 86 -8.54 -4.90 -3.73
N ALA A 87 -8.69 -4.31 -2.54
CA ALA A 87 -9.93 -3.62 -2.16
C ALA A 87 -10.21 -2.41 -3.06
N ILE A 88 -9.16 -1.64 -3.40
CA ILE A 88 -9.26 -0.49 -4.31
C ILE A 88 -9.56 -0.94 -5.76
N ALA A 89 -8.98 -2.06 -6.20
CA ALA A 89 -9.10 -2.58 -7.57
C ALA A 89 -10.27 -3.55 -7.81
N ASP A 90 -11.06 -3.86 -6.77
CA ASP A 90 -12.10 -4.90 -6.74
C ASP A 90 -11.61 -6.32 -7.12
N TYR A 91 -10.38 -6.68 -6.73
CA TYR A 91 -9.81 -8.03 -6.93
C TYR A 91 -10.26 -9.00 -5.82
N ARG A 92 -11.56 -9.28 -5.78
CA ARG A 92 -12.23 -10.04 -4.72
C ARG A 92 -11.63 -11.43 -4.51
N GLN A 93 -11.39 -12.15 -5.60
CA GLN A 93 -10.89 -13.52 -5.53
C GLN A 93 -9.51 -13.56 -4.87
N LEU A 94 -8.58 -12.73 -5.33
CA LEU A 94 -7.25 -12.63 -4.75
C LEU A 94 -7.31 -12.22 -3.28
N CYS A 95 -8.13 -11.22 -2.93
CA CYS A 95 -8.21 -10.76 -1.55
C CYS A 95 -8.69 -11.87 -0.59
N ASN A 96 -9.65 -12.70 -1.02
CA ASN A 96 -10.10 -13.86 -0.24
C ASN A 96 -9.00 -14.92 -0.07
N GLU A 97 -8.18 -15.15 -1.11
CA GLU A 97 -7.08 -16.11 -1.07
C GLU A 97 -5.95 -15.71 -0.11
N LEU A 98 -5.74 -14.40 0.12
CA LEU A 98 -4.72 -13.90 1.06
C LEU A 98 -5.04 -14.25 2.53
N ASN A 99 -6.30 -14.57 2.85
CA ASN A 99 -6.75 -14.99 4.19
C ASN A 99 -6.25 -14.10 5.35
N ILE A 100 -6.27 -12.79 5.13
CA ILE A 100 -5.82 -11.81 6.13
C ILE A 100 -6.88 -11.58 7.23
N LEU A 101 -6.42 -11.05 8.36
CA LEU A 101 -7.31 -10.56 9.42
C LEU A 101 -8.16 -9.39 8.90
N SER A 102 -9.39 -9.27 9.43
CA SER A 102 -10.28 -8.13 9.17
C SER A 102 -9.64 -6.84 9.70
N GLU A 103 -8.96 -6.12 8.82
CA GLU A 103 -8.10 -4.99 9.15
C GLU A 103 -8.83 -3.67 8.94
N THR A 104 -8.74 -2.75 9.90
CA THR A 104 -9.55 -1.52 9.91
C THR A 104 -9.39 -0.65 8.68
N ASN A 105 -8.16 -0.45 8.19
CA ASN A 105 -7.89 0.45 7.08
C ASN A 105 -8.41 -0.15 5.76
N LEU A 106 -8.28 -1.46 5.59
CA LEU A 106 -8.84 -2.22 4.48
C LEU A 106 -10.38 -2.10 4.43
N MET A 107 -11.04 -2.17 5.58
CA MET A 107 -12.50 -2.01 5.64
C MET A 107 -12.93 -0.61 5.24
N THR A 108 -12.17 0.39 5.69
CA THR A 108 -12.43 1.79 5.35
C THR A 108 -12.18 2.04 3.86
N GLU A 109 -11.11 1.50 3.28
CA GLU A 109 -10.84 1.60 1.84
C GLU A 109 -11.96 0.94 1.02
N ALA A 110 -12.39 -0.26 1.39
CA ALA A 110 -13.51 -0.93 0.73
C ALA A 110 -14.81 -0.10 0.78
N TYR A 111 -15.08 0.55 1.93
CA TYR A 111 -16.26 1.40 2.12
C TYR A 111 -16.28 2.62 1.18
N TYR A 112 -15.13 3.26 0.96
CA TYR A 112 -15.05 4.45 0.09
C TYR A 112 -14.96 4.13 -1.40
N THR A 113 -14.49 2.93 -1.75
CA THR A 113 -14.28 2.56 -3.16
C THR A 113 -15.58 2.11 -3.82
N ASP A 114 -16.48 1.47 -3.08
CA ASP A 114 -17.78 1.06 -3.59
C ASP A 114 -18.86 1.22 -2.50
N GLY A 115 -19.76 2.18 -2.68
CA GLY A 115 -20.83 2.50 -1.73
C GLY A 115 -21.79 1.33 -1.43
N ASN A 116 -21.62 0.18 -2.10
CA ASN A 116 -22.48 -0.99 -1.99
C ASN A 116 -21.77 -2.31 -1.64
N THR A 117 -20.43 -2.41 -1.65
CA THR A 117 -19.75 -3.69 -1.38
C THR A 117 -19.49 -3.90 0.12
N ARG A 118 -20.59 -4.10 0.85
CA ARG A 118 -20.60 -4.51 2.27
C ARG A 118 -20.29 -5.99 2.50
N SER A 119 -20.04 -6.82 1.48
CA SER A 119 -20.33 -8.25 1.59
C SER A 119 -19.15 -9.22 1.69
N HIS A 120 -17.95 -8.91 1.20
CA HIS A 120 -16.93 -9.97 0.98
C HIS A 120 -15.67 -9.84 1.85
N LEU A 121 -15.18 -8.64 2.11
CA LEU A 121 -14.10 -8.40 3.10
C LEU A 121 -14.65 -8.30 4.53
N LEU A 122 -15.93 -7.91 4.61
CA LEU A 122 -16.71 -7.68 5.82
C LEU A 122 -17.36 -9.01 6.25
N ASN A 123 -16.60 -9.91 6.85
CA ASN A 123 -17.22 -10.77 7.86
C ASN A 123 -17.45 -9.88 9.09
N LEU A 124 -18.57 -9.17 9.14
CA LEU A 124 -18.94 -8.26 10.23
C LEU A 124 -18.96 -8.96 11.60
N ASP A 125 -19.03 -10.29 11.62
CA ASP A 125 -18.99 -11.12 12.83
C ASP A 125 -17.55 -11.46 13.29
N LYS A 126 -16.52 -11.12 12.50
CA LYS A 126 -15.11 -11.32 12.88
C LYS A 126 -14.58 -10.13 13.68
N PRO A 127 -13.72 -10.38 14.68
CA PRO A 127 -13.03 -9.30 15.38
C PRO A 127 -12.20 -8.46 14.40
N MET A 128 -12.27 -7.14 14.56
CA MET A 128 -11.49 -6.17 13.81
C MET A 128 -10.09 -6.00 14.40
N TYR A 129 -9.09 -5.79 13.55
CA TYR A 129 -7.70 -5.59 13.97
C TYR A 129 -7.10 -4.33 13.36
N ALA A 130 -6.31 -3.61 14.15
CA ALA A 130 -5.37 -2.62 13.65
C ALA A 130 -4.03 -3.32 13.37
N VAL A 131 -3.71 -3.51 12.09
CA VAL A 131 -2.48 -4.17 11.63
C VAL A 131 -1.57 -3.21 10.88
N MET A 132 -2.12 -2.21 10.20
CA MET A 132 -1.33 -1.21 9.49
C MET A 132 -1.31 0.12 10.27
N ASP A 133 -0.12 0.58 10.65
CA ASP A 133 0.09 1.90 11.24
C ASP A 133 0.31 2.92 10.12
N GLU A 134 -0.73 3.68 9.81
CA GLU A 134 -0.75 4.72 8.78
C GLU A 134 0.23 5.88 9.07
N LEU A 135 0.44 6.20 10.35
CA LEU A 135 1.33 7.30 10.75
C LEU A 135 2.80 6.91 10.61
N LYS A 136 3.10 5.62 10.75
CA LYS A 136 4.46 5.10 10.62
C LYS A 136 4.74 4.43 9.28
N ALA A 137 3.71 4.21 8.46
CA ALA A 137 3.78 3.44 7.23
C ALA A 137 4.38 2.04 7.44
N GLU A 138 3.91 1.34 8.49
CA GLU A 138 4.44 0.04 8.92
C GLU A 138 3.33 -0.99 9.18
N ILE A 139 3.67 -2.27 9.10
CA ILE A 139 2.85 -3.38 9.61
C ILE A 139 3.25 -3.62 11.07
N ILE A 140 2.26 -3.59 11.97
CA ILE A 140 2.45 -3.77 13.40
C ILE A 140 1.81 -5.08 13.88
N ASN A 141 2.14 -5.48 15.11
CA ASN A 141 1.50 -6.62 15.76
C ASN A 141 -0.02 -6.40 15.82
N PRO A 142 -0.84 -7.35 15.32
CA PRO A 142 -2.28 -7.19 15.29
C PRO A 142 -2.86 -6.88 16.66
N ARG A 143 -3.55 -5.75 16.78
CA ARG A 143 -4.29 -5.37 17.98
C ARG A 143 -5.78 -5.42 17.68
N GLN A 144 -6.52 -6.24 18.42
CA GLN A 144 -7.97 -6.27 18.31
C GLN A 144 -8.56 -4.91 18.71
N VAL A 145 -9.51 -4.43 17.93
CA VAL A 145 -10.22 -3.16 18.16
C VAL A 145 -11.72 -3.40 18.16
N VAL A 146 -12.44 -2.64 18.98
CA VAL A 146 -13.90 -2.67 19.04
C VAL A 146 -14.41 -1.71 17.97
N HIS A 147 -15.12 -2.25 16.96
CA HIS A 147 -15.83 -1.54 15.87
C HIS A 147 -15.57 -0.03 15.78
N ASN A 148 -14.37 0.33 15.35
CA ASN A 148 -14.11 1.64 14.79
C ASN A 148 -13.71 1.38 13.35
N PHE A 149 -14.52 1.87 12.42
CA PHE A 149 -14.01 2.17 11.09
C PHE A 149 -12.75 3.00 11.33
N GLY A 150 -11.58 2.45 10.98
CA GLY A 150 -10.32 3.16 11.17
C GLY A 150 -10.46 4.54 10.54
N CYS A 151 -9.98 5.56 11.23
CA CYS A 151 -9.85 6.91 10.68
C CYS A 151 -8.86 6.87 9.51
N THR A 152 -9.27 6.31 8.37
CA THR A 152 -8.38 6.11 7.23
C THR A 152 -8.70 7.18 6.21
N ALA A 153 -7.85 8.18 6.30
CA ALA A 153 -7.70 9.29 5.41
C ALA A 153 -6.73 8.90 4.29
N ILE A 154 -7.12 8.11 3.28
CA ILE A 154 -6.10 7.60 2.33
C ILE A 154 -6.30 7.97 0.86
N CYS A 155 -7.29 7.55 0.09
CA CYS A 155 -7.27 7.92 -1.34
C CYS A 155 -7.48 9.44 -1.57
N SER A 156 -8.53 10.03 -0.98
CA SER A 156 -8.79 11.48 -1.08
C SER A 156 -7.80 12.35 -0.29
N LEU A 157 -7.12 11.78 0.72
CA LEU A 157 -6.07 12.48 1.47
C LEU A 157 -4.69 12.28 0.85
N LEU A 158 -4.41 11.24 0.07
CA LEU A 158 -3.19 11.15 -0.74
C LEU A 158 -3.21 12.13 -1.92
N GLU A 159 -4.39 12.40 -2.49
CA GLU A 159 -4.57 13.47 -3.50
C GLU A 159 -4.36 14.88 -2.90
N LYS A 160 -4.76 15.12 -1.64
CA LYS A 160 -4.64 16.44 -0.98
C LYS A 160 -3.41 16.62 -0.09
N ASN A 161 -2.84 15.54 0.43
CA ASN A 161 -1.77 15.47 1.42
C ASN A 161 -0.73 14.39 1.04
N PHE A 162 -0.35 14.34 -0.24
CA PHE A 162 0.77 13.51 -0.75
C PHE A 162 2.05 13.65 0.09
N VAL A 163 2.20 14.80 0.75
CA VAL A 163 3.30 15.18 1.64
C VAL A 163 3.34 14.39 2.95
N THR A 164 2.20 13.90 3.46
CA THR A 164 2.14 13.34 4.82
C THR A 164 2.41 11.84 4.87
N PHE A 165 1.99 11.08 3.86
CA PHE A 165 2.06 9.61 3.92
C PHE A 165 3.33 9.00 3.28
N CYS A 166 3.91 9.68 2.30
CA CYS A 166 5.24 9.31 1.78
C CYS A 166 6.39 10.09 2.42
N GLY A 167 6.07 11.09 3.26
CA GLY A 167 7.01 11.99 3.92
C GLY A 167 7.08 11.86 5.45
N LEU A 168 6.44 10.86 6.06
CA LEU A 168 6.65 10.51 7.47
C LEU A 168 7.85 9.54 7.61
N LEU A 169 9.03 10.06 7.28
CA LEU A 169 10.35 9.73 7.84
C LEU A 169 11.26 10.95 7.65
#